data_AF-A0A538GCL7-F1
#
_entry.id   AF-A0A538GCL7-F1
#
_cell.length_a   1.000
_cell.length_b   1.000
_cell.length_c   1.000
_cell.angle_alpha   90.00
_cell.angle_beta   90.00
_cell.angle_gamma   90.00
#
_symmetry.space_group_name_H-M   'P 1'
#
loop_
_entity.id
_entity.type
_entity.pdbx_description
1 polymer ?
#
loop_
_entity_poly.entity_id
_entity_poly.type
_entity_poly.pdbx_seq_one_letter_code
_entity_poly.pdbx_strand_id
1 'polypeptide(L)'
;MVAASGLAFLGVAASTPSGQARRAALALACWPGSFMLLLAYPDVVALGAAAWAAALVLRGRPYLAGVLGAVAAAARPTGVLIAIPLFFVARGTVARAVAAGAPLAAAAAVEIYFWQRSGDPRAFIHAQELPIWQRNGPSRLSKWPGHLAHAFDVHAGLLVAAALVGAALVVVVARWASRWHAAAVAYAFVVGALLLGAQTTQTRMQSVVLAIAVPAVGLLWWLGPRYRPWALFATTVIAVSFLSGTVTSFARQALFAFPVYWAVADGPRQLRQPVIAVAAVVANVAFALTLAKYAP
;
A
#
# COMPACT_ATOMS: atom_id res chain seq x y z
N MET A 1 21.63 -8.64 -1.84
CA MET A 1 20.14 -8.61 -1.84
C MET A 1 19.53 -8.90 -0.49
N VAL A 2 19.94 -9.97 0.20
CA VAL A 2 19.55 -10.23 1.61
C VAL A 2 19.84 -9.03 2.51
N ALA A 3 20.98 -8.35 2.32
CA ALA A 3 21.30 -7.11 3.04
C ALA A 3 20.29 -5.97 2.81
N ALA A 4 19.83 -5.75 1.56
CA ALA A 4 18.82 -4.72 1.26
C ALA A 4 17.45 -5.06 1.86
N SER A 5 17.12 -6.34 1.87
CA SER A 5 15.91 -6.90 2.49
C SER A 5 15.93 -6.68 4.01
N GLY A 6 17.07 -7.00 4.65
CA GLY A 6 17.31 -6.77 6.07
C GLY A 6 17.30 -5.28 6.42
N LEU A 7 17.87 -4.43 5.56
CA LEU A 7 17.81 -2.97 5.73
C LEU A 7 16.38 -2.45 5.65
N ALA A 8 15.56 -2.91 4.70
CA ALA A 8 14.15 -2.52 4.64
C ALA A 8 13.39 -2.95 5.91
N PHE A 9 13.61 -4.19 6.34
CA PHE A 9 13.01 -4.74 7.55
C PHE A 9 13.39 -3.93 8.80
N LEU A 10 14.69 -3.68 8.99
CA LEU A 10 15.21 -2.88 10.11
C LEU A 10 14.77 -1.43 10.03
N GLY A 11 14.68 -0.86 8.83
CA GLY A 11 14.23 0.51 8.60
C GLY A 11 12.77 0.69 9.04
N VAL A 12 11.87 -0.21 8.62
CA VAL A 12 10.44 -0.17 9.00
C VAL A 12 10.25 -0.37 10.49
N ALA A 13 11.02 -1.28 11.10
CA ALA A 13 11.02 -1.50 12.53
C ALA A 13 11.53 -0.27 13.29
N ALA A 14 12.62 0.36 12.82
CA ALA A 14 13.25 1.50 13.45
C ALA A 14 12.47 2.83 13.30
N SER A 15 11.49 2.88 12.40
CA SER A 15 10.71 4.08 12.07
C SER A 15 9.36 4.16 12.75
N THR A 16 8.98 3.19 13.60
CA THR A 16 7.71 3.28 14.33
C THR A 16 7.65 4.53 15.23
N PRO A 17 6.58 5.35 15.12
CA PRO A 17 6.36 6.49 16.02
C PRO A 17 6.17 6.12 17.50
N SER A 18 5.87 4.86 17.82
CA SER A 18 5.72 4.39 19.21
C SER A 18 7.06 4.08 19.90
N GLY A 19 8.15 3.99 19.13
CA GLY A 19 9.47 3.55 19.61
C GLY A 19 9.58 2.04 19.84
N GLN A 20 8.52 1.25 19.59
CA GLN A 20 8.50 -0.18 19.86
C GLN A 20 9.02 -1.01 18.68
N ALA A 21 10.29 -0.80 18.32
CA ALA A 21 10.88 -1.37 17.11
C ALA A 21 10.74 -2.91 17.00
N ARG A 22 10.88 -3.63 18.12
CA ARG A 22 10.71 -5.10 18.14
C ARG A 22 9.29 -5.53 17.74
N ARG A 23 8.26 -4.81 18.20
CA ARG A 23 6.87 -5.13 17.85
C ARG A 23 6.56 -4.78 16.39
N ALA A 24 7.07 -3.67 15.90
CA ALA A 24 6.96 -3.30 14.48
C ALA A 24 7.67 -4.32 13.57
N ALA A 25 8.85 -4.81 13.96
CA ALA A 25 9.54 -5.90 13.26
C ALA A 25 8.71 -7.20 13.24
N LEU A 26 8.16 -7.63 14.38
CA LEU A 26 7.34 -8.84 14.44
C LEU A 26 6.06 -8.71 13.62
N ALA A 27 5.37 -7.57 13.69
CA ALA A 27 4.19 -7.29 12.88
C ALA A 27 4.50 -7.31 11.38
N LEU A 28 5.66 -6.75 10.98
CA LEU A 28 6.14 -6.79 9.61
C LEU A 28 6.44 -8.23 9.16
N ALA A 29 7.12 -9.02 9.98
CA ALA A 29 7.41 -10.42 9.67
C ALA A 29 6.12 -11.23 9.45
N CYS A 30 5.10 -10.99 10.28
CA CYS A 30 3.82 -11.68 10.19
C CYS A 30 2.93 -11.16 9.05
N TRP A 31 3.19 -9.98 8.46
CA TRP A 31 2.29 -9.40 7.47
C TRP A 31 2.27 -10.19 6.14
N PRO A 32 1.09 -10.51 5.57
CA PRO A 32 0.98 -11.21 4.28
C PRO A 32 1.70 -10.47 3.14
N GLY A 33 2.70 -11.12 2.54
CA GLY A 33 3.54 -10.55 1.49
C GLY A 33 4.89 -10.02 1.96
N SER A 34 5.20 -10.07 3.26
CA SER A 34 6.49 -9.60 3.82
C SER A 34 7.71 -10.36 3.25
N PHE A 35 7.54 -11.62 2.85
CA PHE A 35 8.60 -12.40 2.20
C PHE A 35 9.05 -11.80 0.85
N MET A 36 8.21 -10.98 0.20
CA MET A 36 8.59 -10.26 -1.03
C MET A 36 9.74 -9.28 -0.77
N LEU A 37 9.92 -8.86 0.48
CA LEU A 37 11.06 -8.05 0.89
C LEU A 37 12.37 -8.80 0.77
N LEU A 38 12.36 -10.14 0.79
CA LEU A 38 13.52 -10.99 0.61
C LEU A 38 13.87 -11.21 -0.87
N LEU A 39 12.98 -10.80 -1.79
CA LEU A 39 13.20 -10.99 -3.22
C LEU A 39 14.13 -9.91 -3.80
N ALA A 40 14.94 -10.35 -4.75
CA ALA A 40 15.92 -9.59 -5.50
C ALA A 40 15.29 -8.54 -6.45
N TYR A 41 14.66 -7.49 -5.93
CA TYR A 41 13.87 -6.57 -6.76
C TYR A 41 14.12 -5.08 -6.45
N PRO A 42 14.10 -4.16 -7.45
CA PRO A 42 14.20 -2.71 -7.23
C PRO A 42 13.21 -2.17 -6.19
N ASP A 43 12.08 -2.85 -6.05
CA ASP A 43 11.04 -2.56 -5.04
C ASP A 43 11.58 -2.61 -3.60
N VAL A 44 12.52 -3.51 -3.31
CA VAL A 44 13.13 -3.66 -1.98
C VAL A 44 14.10 -2.53 -1.68
N VAL A 45 14.86 -2.08 -2.68
CA VAL A 45 15.77 -0.94 -2.53
C VAL A 45 14.98 0.33 -2.25
N ALA A 46 13.95 0.58 -3.06
CA ALA A 46 13.12 1.76 -2.90
C ALA A 46 12.38 1.76 -1.57
N LEU A 47 11.84 0.61 -1.15
CA LEU A 47 11.20 0.48 0.14
C LEU A 47 12.17 0.67 1.31
N GLY A 48 13.34 0.03 1.26
CA GLY A 48 14.32 0.15 2.32
C GLY A 48 14.85 1.57 2.47
N ALA A 49 15.08 2.25 1.35
CA ALA A 49 15.46 3.65 1.33
C ALA A 49 14.34 4.55 1.92
N ALA A 50 13.07 4.33 1.55
CA ALA A 50 11.94 5.07 2.10
C ALA A 50 11.76 4.85 3.62
N ALA A 51 11.90 3.61 4.09
CA ALA A 51 11.77 3.28 5.51
C ALA A 51 12.92 3.86 6.35
N TRP A 52 14.15 3.85 5.84
CA TRP A 52 15.27 4.52 6.51
C TRP A 52 15.20 6.03 6.43
N ALA A 53 14.69 6.61 5.33
CA ALA A 53 14.40 8.03 5.27
C ALA A 53 13.42 8.43 6.38
N ALA A 54 12.38 7.62 6.60
CA ALA A 54 11.45 7.80 7.70
C ALA A 54 12.12 7.71 9.08
N ALA A 55 12.95 6.69 9.31
CA ALA A 55 13.68 6.56 10.57
C ALA A 55 14.61 7.76 10.84
N LEU A 56 15.29 8.26 9.81
CA LEU A 56 16.24 9.38 9.93
C LEU A 56 15.53 10.71 10.18
N VAL A 57 14.41 10.99 9.50
CA VAL A 57 13.68 12.24 9.74
C VAL A 57 13.12 12.29 11.15
N LEU A 58 12.64 11.14 11.68
CA LEU A 58 12.16 11.03 13.05
C LEU A 58 13.28 11.20 14.09
N ARG A 59 14.52 10.88 13.73
CA ARG A 59 15.73 11.11 14.54
C ARG A 59 16.33 12.51 14.38
N GLY A 60 15.65 13.43 13.70
CA GLY A 60 16.13 14.79 13.49
C GLY A 60 17.25 14.92 12.46
N ARG A 61 17.38 13.95 11.54
CA ARG A 61 18.38 13.95 10.45
C ARG A 61 17.72 14.15 9.07
N PRO A 62 17.13 15.33 8.79
CA PRO A 62 16.31 15.57 7.60
C PRO A 62 17.10 15.53 6.29
N TYR A 63 18.38 15.93 6.30
CA TYR A 63 19.23 15.93 5.10
C TYR A 63 19.52 14.52 4.60
N LEU A 64 19.92 13.61 5.51
CA LEU A 64 20.12 12.20 5.17
C LEU A 64 18.80 11.52 4.79
N ALA A 65 17.69 11.92 5.42
CA ALA A 65 16.37 11.45 5.02
C ALA A 65 16.02 11.87 3.58
N GLY A 66 16.35 13.10 3.19
CA GLY A 66 16.21 13.58 1.81
C GLY A 66 17.03 12.76 0.81
N VAL A 67 18.29 12.45 1.14
CA VAL A 67 19.16 11.60 0.28
C VAL A 67 18.56 10.21 0.09
N LEU A 68 18.13 9.55 1.16
CA LEU A 68 17.49 8.23 1.03
C LEU A 68 16.12 8.31 0.34
N GLY A 69 15.38 9.39 0.53
CA GLY A 69 14.15 9.64 -0.21
C GLY A 69 14.38 9.83 -1.71
N ALA A 70 15.47 10.50 -2.11
CA ALA A 70 15.93 10.59 -3.49
C ALA A 70 16.29 9.21 -4.08
N VAL A 71 17.00 8.38 -3.31
CA VAL A 71 17.29 6.99 -3.72
C VAL A 71 15.99 6.20 -3.92
N ALA A 72 15.01 6.36 -3.03
CA ALA A 72 13.71 5.70 -3.17
C ALA A 72 12.97 6.12 -4.43
N ALA A 73 12.93 7.42 -4.73
CA ALA A 73 12.29 7.98 -5.92
C ALA A 73 13.02 7.59 -7.22
N ALA A 74 14.36 7.54 -7.20
CA ALA A 74 15.15 7.11 -8.34
C ALA A 74 14.98 5.62 -8.65
N ALA A 75 14.86 4.79 -7.61
CA ALA A 75 14.67 3.34 -7.76
C ALA A 75 13.25 2.97 -8.24
N ARG A 76 12.24 3.79 -7.90
CA ARG A 76 10.83 3.55 -8.26
C ARG A 76 10.04 4.87 -8.32
N PRO A 77 9.18 5.09 -9.33
CA PRO A 77 8.35 6.30 -9.41
C PRO A 77 7.47 6.53 -8.18
N THR A 78 6.93 5.46 -7.58
CA THR A 78 6.13 5.55 -6.34
C THR A 78 6.95 6.01 -5.13
N GLY A 79 8.27 5.91 -5.17
CA GLY A 79 9.16 6.38 -4.11
C GLY A 79 9.09 7.89 -3.90
N VAL A 80 8.67 8.67 -4.91
CA VAL A 80 8.46 10.12 -4.78
C VAL A 80 7.47 10.48 -3.68
N LEU A 81 6.51 9.59 -3.40
CA LEU A 81 5.47 9.83 -2.40
C LEU A 81 6.02 9.96 -0.98
N ILE A 82 7.24 9.48 -0.71
CA ILE A 82 7.90 9.65 0.59
C ILE A 82 8.18 11.13 0.89
N ALA A 83 8.21 12.01 -0.12
CA ALA A 83 8.31 13.44 0.08
C ALA A 83 7.21 13.99 1.00
N ILE A 84 6.01 13.40 0.94
CA ILE A 84 4.86 13.86 1.71
C ILE A 84 5.08 13.76 3.23
N PRO A 85 5.34 12.57 3.80
CA PRO A 85 5.60 12.48 5.24
C PRO A 85 6.88 13.22 5.64
N LEU A 86 7.91 13.25 4.78
CA LEU A 86 9.14 14.00 5.06
C LEU A 86 8.89 15.50 5.22
N PHE A 87 8.02 16.08 4.39
CA PHE A 87 7.63 17.49 4.49
C PHE A 87 6.96 17.83 5.82
N PHE A 88 6.02 16.98 6.27
CA PHE A 88 5.25 17.23 7.49
C PHE A 88 6.04 16.95 8.77
N VAL A 89 6.96 15.98 8.74
CA VAL A 89 7.72 15.56 9.94
C VAL A 89 8.99 16.39 10.15
N ALA A 90 9.66 16.82 9.08
CA ALA A 90 10.85 17.66 9.21
C ALA A 90 10.52 19.01 9.87
N ARG A 91 11.44 19.48 10.72
CA ARG A 91 11.31 20.74 11.46
C ARG A 91 12.25 21.79 10.87
N GLY A 92 11.71 22.99 10.62
CA GLY A 92 12.43 24.10 9.98
C GLY A 92 12.26 24.12 8.47
N THR A 93 12.21 25.33 7.90
CA THR A 93 11.88 25.55 6.48
C THR A 93 12.90 24.89 5.54
N VAL A 94 14.20 25.09 5.80
CA VAL A 94 15.28 24.52 4.98
C VAL A 94 15.29 22.99 5.06
N ALA A 95 15.16 22.44 6.26
CA ALA A 95 15.10 20.99 6.46
C ALA A 95 13.92 20.35 5.73
N ARG A 96 12.74 20.99 5.74
CA ARG A 96 11.57 20.53 4.98
C ARG A 96 11.81 20.59 3.48
N ALA A 97 12.35 21.70 3.00
CA ALA A 97 12.67 21.89 1.59
C ALA A 97 13.64 20.82 1.09
N VAL A 98 14.70 20.50 1.85
CA VAL A 98 15.64 19.46 1.45
C VAL A 98 15.05 18.05 1.57
N ALA A 99 14.42 17.73 2.71
CA ALA A 99 13.91 16.38 2.95
C ALA A 99 12.81 15.99 1.95
N ALA A 100 11.90 16.91 1.61
CA ALA A 100 10.84 16.65 0.65
C ALA A 100 11.25 16.96 -0.80
N GLY A 101 12.08 17.98 -1.00
CA GLY A 101 12.55 18.41 -2.32
C GLY A 101 13.50 17.42 -2.98
N ALA A 102 14.36 16.74 -2.22
CA ALA A 102 15.28 15.75 -2.79
C ALA A 102 14.57 14.57 -3.50
N PRO A 103 13.56 13.89 -2.90
CA PRO A 103 12.77 12.89 -3.63
C PRO A 103 12.07 13.45 -4.88
N LEU A 104 11.52 14.67 -4.80
CA LEU A 104 10.84 15.32 -5.94
C LEU A 104 11.82 15.62 -7.07
N ALA A 105 12.99 16.17 -6.74
CA ALA A 105 14.04 16.48 -7.70
C ALA A 105 14.59 15.21 -8.35
N ALA A 106 14.78 14.13 -7.58
CA ALA A 106 15.21 12.84 -8.12
C ALA A 106 14.18 12.24 -9.08
N ALA A 107 12.88 12.28 -8.73
CA ALA A 107 11.82 11.83 -9.63
C ALA A 107 11.79 12.66 -10.93
N ALA A 108 11.88 13.99 -10.82
CA ALA A 108 11.94 14.87 -11.99
C ALA A 108 13.18 14.59 -12.85
N ALA A 109 14.34 14.36 -12.25
CA ALA A 109 15.56 14.04 -12.97
C ALA A 109 15.45 12.71 -13.74
N VAL A 110 14.79 11.70 -13.18
CA VAL A 110 14.53 10.42 -13.86
C VAL A 110 13.59 10.62 -15.04
N GLU A 111 12.51 11.38 -14.89
CA GLU A 111 11.59 11.67 -15.99
C GLU A 111 12.26 12.48 -17.10
N ILE A 112 13.09 13.48 -16.75
CA ILE A 112 13.89 14.25 -17.71
C ILE A 112 14.87 13.34 -18.44
N TYR A 113 15.54 12.42 -17.73
CA TYR A 113 16.43 11.44 -18.34
C TYR A 113 15.70 10.56 -19.36
N PHE A 114 14.50 10.08 -19.03
CA PHE A 114 13.69 9.31 -19.97
C PHE A 114 13.26 10.15 -21.17
N TRP A 115 12.83 11.39 -20.96
CA TRP A 115 12.48 12.29 -22.05
C TRP A 115 13.66 12.51 -23.00
N GLN A 116 14.85 12.83 -22.49
CA GLN A 116 16.04 13.04 -23.32
C GLN A 116 16.43 11.81 -24.15
N ARG A 117 16.16 10.60 -23.65
CA ARG A 117 16.49 9.34 -24.33
C ARG A 117 15.44 8.87 -25.32
N SER A 118 14.16 9.18 -25.06
CA SER A 118 13.04 8.67 -25.84
C SER A 118 12.39 9.71 -26.75
N GLY A 119 12.65 11.01 -26.53
CA GLY A 119 11.93 12.11 -27.15
C GLY A 119 10.52 12.33 -26.60
N ASP A 120 10.06 11.48 -25.68
CA ASP A 120 8.70 11.49 -25.15
C ASP A 120 8.67 11.87 -23.66
N PRO A 121 8.06 13.01 -23.28
CA PRO A 121 7.95 13.45 -21.89
C PRO A 121 7.04 12.56 -21.03
N ARG A 122 6.29 11.63 -21.63
CA ARG A 122 5.41 10.68 -20.94
C ARG A 122 5.83 9.23 -21.20
N ALA A 123 7.09 9.00 -21.55
CA ALA A 123 7.62 7.69 -21.90
C ALA A 123 7.25 6.60 -20.88
N PHE A 124 7.30 6.89 -19.58
CA PHE A 124 6.93 5.93 -18.55
C PHE A 124 5.43 5.58 -18.56
N ILE A 125 4.55 6.56 -18.76
CA ILE A 125 3.10 6.34 -18.82
C ILE A 125 2.75 5.57 -20.09
N HIS A 126 3.27 5.97 -21.24
CA HIS A 126 3.03 5.25 -22.50
C HIS A 126 3.62 3.83 -22.47
N ALA A 127 4.76 3.62 -21.83
CA ALA A 127 5.32 2.29 -21.63
C ALA A 127 4.40 1.36 -20.83
N GLN A 128 3.60 1.90 -19.89
CA GLN A 128 2.61 1.12 -19.16
C GLN A 128 1.44 0.68 -20.07
N GLU A 129 1.06 1.52 -21.02
CA GLU A 129 -0.05 1.27 -21.95
C GLU A 129 0.32 0.30 -23.09
N LEU A 130 1.62 0.01 -23.29
CA LEU A 130 2.08 -0.92 -24.31
C LEU A 130 1.47 -2.33 -24.16
N PRO A 131 1.27 -3.07 -25.27
CA PRO A 131 0.65 -4.41 -25.27
C PRO A 131 1.36 -5.46 -24.42
N ILE A 132 2.65 -5.24 -24.12
CA ILE A 132 3.47 -6.12 -23.27
C ILE A 132 3.09 -5.97 -21.78
N TRP A 133 2.73 -4.75 -21.36
CA TRP A 133 2.45 -4.44 -19.96
C TRP A 133 0.95 -4.38 -19.66
N GLN A 134 0.12 -4.02 -20.66
CA GLN A 134 -1.34 -3.94 -20.59
C GLN A 134 -1.86 -3.19 -19.35
N ARG A 135 -1.09 -2.23 -18.84
CA ARG A 135 -1.47 -1.39 -17.70
C ARG A 135 -2.14 -0.15 -18.27
N ASN A 136 -3.46 -0.10 -18.18
CA ASN A 136 -4.29 1.01 -18.68
C ASN A 136 -4.15 2.32 -17.88
N GLY A 137 -2.99 2.61 -17.27
CA GLY A 137 -2.62 3.88 -16.63
C GLY A 137 -3.74 4.67 -15.92
N PRO A 138 -3.67 6.02 -15.94
CA PRO A 138 -4.76 6.90 -15.54
C PRO A 138 -6.00 6.79 -16.45
N SER A 139 -5.84 6.27 -17.67
CA SER A 139 -6.88 6.07 -18.68
C SER A 139 -7.90 4.97 -18.30
N ARG A 140 -7.72 4.30 -17.14
CA ARG A 140 -8.67 3.34 -16.59
C ARG A 140 -9.89 3.99 -15.91
N LEU A 141 -9.74 5.20 -15.36
CA LEU A 141 -10.85 5.92 -14.72
C LEU A 141 -11.94 6.27 -15.73
N SER A 142 -11.57 6.61 -16.97
CA SER A 142 -12.53 6.91 -18.03
C SER A 142 -13.29 5.68 -18.54
N LYS A 143 -12.75 4.47 -18.32
CA LYS A 143 -13.38 3.20 -18.72
C LYS A 143 -14.29 2.59 -17.64
N TRP A 144 -14.19 3.06 -16.40
CA TRP A 144 -14.96 2.57 -15.25
C TRP A 144 -16.49 2.67 -15.41
N PRO A 145 -17.05 3.78 -15.93
CA PRO A 145 -18.49 3.90 -16.14
C PRO A 145 -19.04 2.82 -17.09
N GLY A 146 -18.29 2.46 -18.13
CA GLY A 146 -18.67 1.40 -19.07
C GLY A 146 -18.68 0.01 -18.43
N HIS A 147 -17.73 -0.28 -17.53
CA HIS A 147 -17.72 -1.54 -16.79
C HIS A 147 -18.88 -1.67 -15.81
N LEU A 148 -19.26 -0.57 -15.13
CA LEU A 148 -20.42 -0.55 -14.25
C LEU A 148 -21.72 -0.71 -15.05
N ALA A 149 -21.88 0.03 -16.15
CA ALA A 149 -23.03 -0.09 -17.03
C ALA A 149 -23.20 -1.53 -17.54
N HIS A 150 -22.12 -2.14 -18.04
CA HIS A 150 -22.15 -3.51 -18.51
C HIS A 150 -22.48 -4.53 -17.40
N ALA A 151 -21.94 -4.35 -16.18
CA ALA A 151 -22.26 -5.23 -15.06
C ALA A 151 -23.73 -5.11 -14.62
N PHE A 152 -24.30 -3.90 -14.66
CA PHE A 152 -25.72 -3.68 -14.42
C PHE A 152 -26.57 -4.29 -15.54
N ASP A 153 -26.21 -4.13 -16.80
CA ASP A 153 -26.97 -4.69 -17.93
C ASP A 153 -27.05 -6.23 -17.88
N VAL A 154 -25.98 -6.90 -17.45
CA VAL A 154 -25.92 -8.38 -17.43
C VAL A 154 -26.43 -8.97 -16.11
N HIS A 155 -26.27 -8.27 -14.98
CA HIS A 155 -26.51 -8.83 -13.64
C HIS A 155 -27.38 -7.96 -12.71
N ALA A 156 -28.15 -7.00 -13.23
CA ALA A 156 -28.95 -6.05 -12.44
C ALA A 156 -29.74 -6.70 -11.30
N GLY A 157 -30.52 -7.76 -11.59
CA GLY A 157 -31.36 -8.40 -10.58
C GLY A 157 -30.57 -8.99 -9.41
N LEU A 158 -29.44 -9.62 -9.71
CA LEU A 158 -28.55 -10.23 -8.71
C LEU A 158 -27.82 -9.16 -7.87
N LEU A 159 -27.38 -8.07 -8.52
CA LEU A 159 -26.74 -6.93 -7.86
C LEU A 159 -27.73 -6.20 -6.93
N VAL A 160 -28.96 -5.98 -7.39
CA VAL A 160 -30.01 -5.32 -6.59
C VAL A 160 -30.43 -6.20 -5.42
N ALA A 161 -30.64 -7.51 -5.63
CA ALA A 161 -30.97 -8.44 -4.54
C ALA A 161 -29.85 -8.51 -3.49
N ALA A 162 -28.59 -8.63 -3.92
CA ALA A 162 -27.44 -8.64 -3.02
C ALA A 162 -27.29 -7.32 -2.25
N ALA A 163 -27.52 -6.18 -2.90
CA ALA A 163 -27.49 -4.87 -2.25
C ALA A 163 -28.61 -4.71 -1.21
N LEU A 164 -29.82 -5.16 -1.51
CA LEU A 164 -30.96 -5.12 -0.59
C LEU A 164 -30.74 -6.03 0.62
N VAL A 165 -30.27 -7.26 0.40
CA VAL A 165 -29.92 -8.19 1.49
C VAL A 165 -28.81 -7.62 2.36
N GLY A 166 -27.75 -7.06 1.75
CA GLY A 166 -26.66 -6.42 2.47
C GLY A 166 -27.13 -5.23 3.29
N ALA A 167 -27.95 -4.34 2.72
CA ALA A 167 -28.51 -3.18 3.42
C ALA A 167 -29.41 -3.60 4.58
N ALA A 168 -30.28 -4.60 4.39
CA ALA A 168 -31.14 -5.13 5.44
C ALA A 168 -30.32 -5.71 6.60
N LEU A 169 -29.29 -6.51 6.32
CA LEU A 169 -28.37 -7.06 7.31
C LEU A 169 -27.63 -5.96 8.09
N VAL A 170 -27.15 -4.93 7.40
CA VAL A 170 -26.49 -3.78 8.04
C VAL A 170 -27.44 -3.04 8.98
N VAL A 171 -28.70 -2.82 8.57
CA VAL A 171 -29.72 -2.16 9.40
C VAL A 171 -30.10 -3.00 10.61
N VAL A 172 -30.26 -4.32 10.45
CA VAL A 172 -30.55 -5.25 11.55
C VAL A 172 -29.41 -5.24 12.56
N VAL A 173 -28.15 -5.37 12.10
CA VAL A 173 -26.97 -5.35 12.98
C VAL A 173 -26.78 -3.97 13.63
N ALA A 174 -27.08 -2.87 12.94
CA ALA A 174 -27.03 -1.53 13.51
C ALA A 174 -28.08 -1.31 14.62
N ARG A 175 -29.20 -2.04 14.56
CA ARG A 175 -30.27 -1.98 15.57
C ARG A 175 -30.02 -2.88 16.78
N TRP A 176 -29.38 -4.02 16.58
CA TRP A 176 -29.21 -5.06 17.60
C TRP A 176 -27.83 -5.10 18.24
N ALA A 177 -26.83 -4.52 17.57
CA ALA A 177 -25.45 -4.46 18.05
C ALA A 177 -24.94 -3.01 17.99
N SER A 178 -23.62 -2.82 18.08
CA SER A 178 -23.03 -1.49 17.97
C SER A 178 -22.85 -1.07 16.51
N ARG A 179 -22.79 0.25 16.28
CA ARG A 179 -22.47 0.87 14.97
C ARG A 179 -21.20 0.33 14.32
N TRP A 180 -20.22 -0.11 15.13
CA TRP A 180 -18.99 -0.73 14.63
C TRP A 180 -19.23 -2.10 13.99
N HIS A 181 -20.14 -2.91 14.54
CA HIS A 181 -20.50 -4.21 13.95
C HIS A 181 -21.25 -4.01 12.64
N ALA A 182 -22.14 -3.02 12.56
CA ALA A 182 -22.84 -2.69 11.32
C ALA A 182 -21.88 -2.22 10.21
N ALA A 183 -20.88 -1.39 10.56
CA ALA A 183 -19.84 -0.98 9.64
C ALA A 183 -18.96 -2.16 9.18
N ALA A 184 -18.61 -3.08 10.09
CA ALA A 184 -17.86 -4.28 9.76
C ALA A 184 -18.64 -5.21 8.81
N VAL A 185 -19.94 -5.37 9.02
CA VAL A 185 -20.83 -6.16 8.13
C VAL A 185 -20.96 -5.50 6.76
N ALA A 186 -21.17 -4.18 6.70
CA ALA A 186 -21.21 -3.44 5.44
C ALA A 186 -19.90 -3.62 4.66
N TYR A 187 -18.77 -3.52 5.36
CA TYR A 187 -17.45 -3.74 4.78
C TYR A 187 -17.27 -5.17 4.27
N ALA A 188 -17.70 -6.18 5.03
CA ALA A 188 -17.64 -7.58 4.63
C ALA A 188 -18.46 -7.85 3.35
N PHE A 189 -19.62 -7.21 3.19
CA PHE A 189 -20.42 -7.30 1.96
C PHE A 189 -19.70 -6.70 0.75
N VAL A 190 -19.07 -5.53 0.92
CA VAL A 190 -18.27 -4.91 -0.16
C VAL A 190 -17.10 -5.81 -0.54
N VAL A 191 -16.38 -6.36 0.43
CA VAL A 191 -15.26 -7.29 0.19
C VAL A 191 -15.75 -8.57 -0.48
N GLY A 192 -16.86 -9.15 -0.01
CA GLY A 192 -17.48 -10.34 -0.61
C GLY A 192 -17.85 -10.11 -2.08
N ALA A 193 -18.48 -8.98 -2.39
CA ALA A 193 -18.80 -8.60 -3.77
C ALA A 193 -17.53 -8.43 -4.63
N LEU A 194 -16.48 -7.80 -4.10
CA LEU A 194 -15.19 -7.65 -4.78
C LEU A 194 -14.49 -9.00 -5.05
N LEU A 195 -14.62 -9.96 -4.14
CA LEU A 195 -14.01 -11.29 -4.29
C LEU A 195 -14.79 -12.17 -5.26
N LEU A 196 -16.11 -12.14 -5.21
CA LEU A 196 -16.98 -12.87 -6.13
C LEU A 196 -16.89 -12.32 -7.56
N GLY A 197 -16.75 -11.00 -7.71
CA GLY A 197 -16.56 -10.34 -9.00
C GLY A 197 -15.16 -10.52 -9.60
N ALA A 198 -14.19 -11.02 -8.84
CA ALA A 198 -12.83 -11.21 -9.33
C ALA A 198 -12.72 -12.48 -10.18
N GLN A 199 -12.50 -12.27 -11.49
CA GLN A 199 -12.48 -13.34 -12.49
C GLN A 199 -11.19 -14.17 -12.53
N THR A 200 -10.09 -13.66 -11.97
CA THR A 200 -8.81 -14.36 -11.90
C THR A 200 -8.34 -14.52 -10.46
N THR A 201 -7.56 -15.57 -10.20
CA THR A 201 -6.93 -15.83 -8.90
C THR A 201 -6.07 -14.65 -8.44
N GLN A 202 -5.35 -14.02 -9.37
CA GLN A 202 -4.53 -12.83 -9.11
C GLN A 202 -5.38 -11.65 -8.64
N THR A 203 -6.50 -11.36 -9.31
CA THR A 203 -7.41 -10.28 -8.91
C THR A 203 -8.06 -10.58 -7.56
N ARG A 204 -8.43 -11.84 -7.28
CA ARG A 204 -8.96 -12.25 -5.96
C ARG A 204 -7.98 -11.98 -4.84
N MET A 205 -6.72 -12.41 -5.00
CA MET A 205 -5.66 -12.18 -4.01
C MET A 205 -5.44 -10.69 -3.75
N GLN A 206 -5.52 -9.85 -4.79
CA GLN A 206 -5.34 -8.40 -4.65
C GLN A 206 -6.51 -7.74 -3.93
N SER A 207 -7.73 -8.16 -4.22
CA SER A 207 -8.92 -7.75 -3.47
C SER A 207 -8.81 -8.12 -1.98
N VAL A 208 -8.24 -9.29 -1.64
CA VAL A 208 -7.98 -9.67 -0.24
C VAL A 208 -6.95 -8.75 0.41
N VAL A 209 -5.80 -8.51 -0.23
CA VAL A 209 -4.77 -7.63 0.35
C VAL A 209 -5.31 -6.22 0.54
N LEU A 210 -6.12 -5.74 -0.41
CA LEU A 210 -6.79 -4.45 -0.30
C LEU A 210 -7.80 -4.40 0.85
N ALA A 211 -8.60 -5.46 1.00
CA ALA A 211 -9.56 -5.60 2.09
C ALA A 211 -8.92 -5.53 3.48
N ILE A 212 -7.64 -5.90 3.59
CA ILE A 212 -6.86 -5.82 4.83
C ILE A 212 -6.17 -4.45 4.95
N ALA A 213 -5.65 -3.91 3.85
CA ALA A 213 -4.90 -2.65 3.85
C ALA A 213 -5.79 -1.43 4.19
N VAL A 214 -7.03 -1.37 3.68
CA VAL A 214 -7.92 -0.23 3.90
C VAL A 214 -8.28 -0.02 5.39
N PRO A 215 -8.73 -1.05 6.14
CA PRO A 215 -8.98 -0.90 7.57
C PRO A 215 -7.72 -0.56 8.36
N ALA A 216 -6.57 -1.11 7.97
CA ALA A 216 -5.30 -0.83 8.64
C ALA A 216 -4.83 0.62 8.40
N VAL A 217 -5.05 1.21 7.22
CA VAL A 217 -4.86 2.65 7.00
C VAL A 217 -5.85 3.49 7.83
N GLY A 218 -7.12 3.09 7.88
CA GLY A 218 -8.11 3.75 8.74
C GLY A 218 -7.68 3.76 10.21
N LEU A 219 -7.08 2.65 10.67
CA LEU A 219 -6.54 2.55 12.00
C LEU A 219 -5.34 3.49 12.22
N LEU A 220 -4.44 3.64 11.25
CA LEU A 220 -3.35 4.63 11.34
C LEU A 220 -3.86 6.06 11.52
N TRP A 221 -4.93 6.42 10.81
CA TRP A 221 -5.57 7.72 10.97
C TRP A 221 -6.15 7.91 12.37
N TRP A 222 -6.64 6.83 12.98
CA TRP A 222 -7.20 6.82 14.34
C TRP A 222 -6.14 6.87 15.45
N LEU A 223 -4.93 6.33 15.23
CA LEU A 223 -3.82 6.30 16.20
C LEU A 223 -3.27 7.70 16.59
N GLY A 224 -3.76 8.77 15.95
CA GLY A 224 -3.56 10.14 16.40
C GLY A 224 -2.52 10.94 15.61
N PRO A 225 -2.21 12.18 16.03
CA PRO A 225 -1.46 13.16 15.23
C PRO A 225 -0.06 12.69 14.81
N ARG A 226 0.61 11.88 15.63
CA ARG A 226 1.95 11.34 15.33
C ARG A 226 1.98 10.40 14.11
N TYR A 227 0.85 9.77 13.79
CA TYR A 227 0.71 8.82 12.69
C TYR A 227 0.12 9.46 11.42
N ARG A 228 -0.53 10.63 11.52
CA ARG A 228 -1.23 11.27 10.39
C ARG A 228 -0.38 11.49 9.13
N PRO A 229 0.87 11.98 9.20
CA PRO A 229 1.71 12.12 8.00
C PRO A 229 1.96 10.79 7.28
N TRP A 230 2.09 9.73 8.06
CA TRP A 230 2.34 8.37 7.59
C TRP A 230 1.08 7.67 7.09
N ALA A 231 -0.06 7.94 7.73
CA ALA A 231 -1.36 7.52 7.27
C ALA A 231 -1.68 8.15 5.91
N LEU A 232 -1.38 9.43 5.75
CA LEU A 232 -1.53 10.15 4.48
C LEU A 232 -0.61 9.56 3.40
N PHE A 233 0.66 9.32 3.71
CA PHE A 233 1.56 8.59 2.80
C PHE A 233 1.01 7.24 2.35
N ALA A 234 0.61 6.38 3.30
CA ALA A 234 0.04 5.06 2.99
C ALA A 234 -1.22 5.18 2.14
N THR A 235 -2.09 6.16 2.45
CA THR A 235 -3.29 6.47 1.66
C THR A 235 -2.90 6.87 0.23
N THR A 236 -1.90 7.73 0.05
CA THR A 236 -1.45 8.17 -1.28
C THR A 236 -0.84 7.01 -2.07
N VAL A 237 -0.02 6.16 -1.44
CA VAL A 237 0.55 4.97 -2.10
C VAL A 237 -0.56 4.05 -2.59
N ILE A 238 -1.56 3.75 -1.74
CA ILE A 238 -2.71 2.93 -2.11
C ILE A 238 -3.50 3.60 -3.24
N ALA A 239 -3.80 4.90 -3.13
CA ALA A 239 -4.53 5.64 -4.16
C ALA A 239 -3.80 5.62 -5.51
N VAL A 240 -2.49 5.85 -5.54
CA VAL A 240 -1.68 5.79 -6.77
C VAL A 240 -1.66 4.37 -7.36
N SER A 241 -1.65 3.34 -6.51
CA SER A 241 -1.73 1.94 -6.93
C SER A 241 -3.05 1.64 -7.67
N PHE A 242 -4.15 2.18 -7.16
CA PHE A 242 -5.44 2.11 -7.84
C PHE A 242 -5.47 2.90 -9.15
N LEU A 243 -5.00 4.14 -9.11
CA LEU A 243 -5.06 5.08 -10.23
C LEU A 243 -4.15 4.70 -11.39
N SER A 244 -3.05 3.99 -11.14
CA SER A 244 -2.13 3.52 -12.19
C SER A 244 -2.57 2.22 -12.88
N GLY A 245 -3.75 1.68 -12.54
CA GLY A 245 -4.26 0.43 -13.11
C GLY A 245 -3.47 -0.81 -12.68
N THR A 246 -2.55 -0.67 -11.74
CA THR A 246 -1.61 -1.71 -11.27
C THR A 246 -2.21 -2.57 -10.16
N VAL A 247 -3.52 -2.82 -10.20
CA VAL A 247 -4.16 -3.78 -9.29
C VAL A 247 -3.39 -5.10 -9.35
N THR A 248 -2.96 -5.52 -10.55
CA THR A 248 -2.10 -6.70 -10.82
C THR A 248 -0.76 -6.74 -10.05
N SER A 249 -0.30 -5.63 -9.47
CA SER A 249 0.90 -5.52 -8.63
C SER A 249 0.60 -4.92 -7.24
N PHE A 250 -0.67 -4.85 -6.83
CA PHE A 250 -1.10 -4.23 -5.58
C PHE A 250 -0.40 -4.85 -4.36
N ALA A 251 -0.22 -6.17 -4.32
CA ALA A 251 0.52 -6.83 -3.24
C ALA A 251 1.95 -6.29 -3.07
N ARG A 252 2.59 -5.90 -4.18
CA ARG A 252 3.94 -5.32 -4.17
C ARG A 252 3.94 -3.85 -3.82
N GLN A 253 2.92 -3.10 -4.24
CA GLN A 253 2.78 -1.68 -3.92
C GLN A 253 2.29 -1.45 -2.49
N ALA A 254 1.52 -2.38 -1.93
CA ALA A 254 1.16 -2.39 -0.52
C ALA A 254 2.41 -2.45 0.38
N LEU A 255 3.52 -3.01 -0.10
CA LEU A 255 4.82 -2.95 0.59
C LEU A 255 5.30 -1.51 0.77
N PHE A 256 5.05 -0.64 -0.21
CA PHE A 256 5.38 0.78 -0.13
C PHE A 256 4.48 1.53 0.83
N ALA A 257 3.30 1.02 1.16
CA ALA A 257 2.47 1.54 2.25
C ALA A 257 2.96 1.02 3.61
N PHE A 258 4.28 0.99 3.84
CA PHE A 258 4.87 0.38 5.04
C PHE A 258 4.35 0.89 6.39
N PRO A 259 3.86 2.13 6.55
CA PRO A 259 3.26 2.52 7.82
C PRO A 259 2.05 1.67 8.22
N VAL A 260 1.38 1.02 7.26
CA VAL A 260 0.25 0.09 7.51
C VAL A 260 0.65 -1.00 8.50
N TYR A 261 1.93 -1.40 8.52
CA TYR A 261 2.46 -2.37 9.47
C TYR A 261 2.47 -1.87 10.91
N TRP A 262 2.64 -0.56 11.13
CA TRP A 262 2.57 0.02 12.47
C TRP A 262 1.13 0.02 13.01
N ALA A 263 0.12 0.09 12.15
CA ALA A 263 -1.27 -0.03 12.57
C ALA A 263 -1.53 -1.38 13.25
N VAL A 264 -0.94 -2.45 12.72
CA VAL A 264 -1.04 -3.79 13.31
C VAL A 264 -0.20 -3.90 14.58
N ALA A 265 0.99 -3.30 14.61
CA ALA A 265 1.90 -3.37 15.76
C ALA A 265 1.40 -2.56 16.98
N ASP A 266 0.96 -1.33 16.73
CA ASP A 266 0.60 -0.34 17.74
C ASP A 266 -0.93 -0.27 17.97
N GLY A 267 -1.70 -0.99 17.17
CA GLY A 267 -3.16 -1.03 17.20
C GLY A 267 -3.80 -1.66 18.45
N PRO A 268 -5.13 -1.81 18.44
CA PRO A 268 -5.92 -2.39 19.52
C PRO A 268 -5.40 -3.76 19.95
N ARG A 269 -5.60 -4.12 21.24
CA ARG A 269 -5.15 -5.41 21.79
C ARG A 269 -5.64 -6.63 21.00
N GLN A 270 -6.82 -6.52 20.38
CA GLN A 270 -7.44 -7.55 19.57
C GLN A 270 -6.59 -7.90 18.34
N LEU A 271 -5.99 -6.92 17.66
CA LEU A 271 -5.11 -7.16 16.51
C LEU A 271 -3.74 -7.73 16.90
N ARG A 272 -3.38 -7.65 18.18
CA ARG A 272 -2.10 -8.12 18.73
C ARG A 272 -2.19 -9.53 19.31
N GLN A 273 -3.29 -10.25 19.06
CA GLN A 273 -3.45 -11.61 19.54
C GLN A 273 -2.52 -12.59 18.80
N PRO A 274 -1.92 -13.57 19.50
CA PRO A 274 -1.00 -14.52 18.90
C PRO A 274 -1.63 -15.35 17.78
N VAL A 275 -2.94 -15.64 17.88
CA VAL A 275 -3.70 -16.36 16.84
C VAL A 275 -3.68 -15.62 15.51
N ILE A 276 -3.80 -14.29 15.52
CA ILE A 276 -3.77 -13.47 14.30
C ILE A 276 -2.36 -13.50 13.69
N ALA A 277 -1.32 -13.43 14.52
CA ALA A 277 0.07 -13.55 14.05
C ALA A 277 0.33 -14.93 13.41
N VAL A 278 -0.14 -16.01 14.03
CA VAL A 278 -0.03 -17.37 13.48
C VAL A 278 -0.79 -17.48 12.15
N ALA A 279 -2.03 -16.99 12.08
CA ALA A 279 -2.81 -16.99 10.84
C ALA A 279 -2.10 -16.21 9.72
N ALA A 280 -1.48 -15.09 10.05
CA ALA A 280 -0.76 -14.26 9.08
C ALA A 280 0.57 -14.91 8.61
N VAL A 281 1.28 -15.63 9.50
CA VAL A 281 2.44 -16.47 9.13
C VAL A 281 2.01 -17.62 8.22
N VAL A 282 0.93 -18.33 8.56
CA VAL A 282 0.38 -19.41 7.72
C VAL A 282 -0.03 -18.85 6.35
N ALA A 283 -0.66 -17.69 6.30
CA ALA A 283 -1.00 -17.02 5.06
C ALA A 283 0.25 -16.66 4.23
N ASN A 284 1.32 -16.18 4.86
CA ASN A 284 2.61 -15.92 4.21
C ASN A 284 3.23 -17.20 3.62
N VAL A 285 3.25 -18.30 4.38
CA VAL A 285 3.78 -19.58 3.92
C VAL A 285 2.95 -20.11 2.76
N ALA A 286 1.62 -20.06 2.87
CA ALA A 286 0.73 -20.42 1.76
C ALA A 286 0.97 -19.54 0.52
N PHE A 287 1.18 -18.23 0.69
CA PHE A 287 1.52 -17.32 -0.40
C PHE A 287 2.87 -17.65 -1.06
N ALA A 288 3.90 -17.93 -0.27
CA ALA A 288 5.21 -18.31 -0.76
C ALA A 288 5.16 -19.65 -1.53
N LEU A 289 4.44 -20.64 -0.99
CA LEU A 289 4.28 -21.96 -1.62
C LEU A 289 3.46 -21.89 -2.91
N THR A 290 2.39 -21.10 -2.93
CA THR A 290 1.61 -20.88 -4.15
C THR A 290 2.42 -20.19 -5.23
N LEU A 291 3.20 -19.17 -4.89
CA LEU A 291 4.08 -18.50 -5.85
C LEU A 291 5.24 -19.40 -6.32
N ALA A 292 5.80 -20.23 -5.45
CA ALA A 292 6.82 -21.19 -5.83
C ALA A 292 6.29 -22.26 -6.81
N LYS A 293 5.01 -22.63 -6.70
CA LYS A 293 4.34 -23.56 -7.64
C LYS A 293 4.11 -22.96 -9.03
N TYR A 294 4.07 -21.63 -9.15
CA TYR A 294 3.89 -20.91 -10.42
C TYR A 294 5.15 -20.16 -10.86
N ALA A 295 6.29 -20.37 -10.19
CA ALA A 295 7.57 -19.88 -10.65
C ALA A 295 8.09 -20.83 -11.75
N PRO A 296 8.44 -20.33 -12.94
CA PRO A 296 9.06 -21.14 -13.99
C PRO A 296 10.42 -21.70 -13.55
#